data_AF-A0A7W5C357-F1
#
_entry.id   AF-A0A7W5C357-F1
#
_cell.length_a   1.000
_cell.length_b   1.000
_cell.length_c   1.000
_cell.angle_alpha   90.00
_cell.angle_beta   90.00
_cell.angle_gamma   90.00
#
_symmetry.space_group_name_H-M   'P 1'
#
loop_
_entity.id
_entity.type
_entity.pdbx_description
1 polymer ?
#
loop_
_entity_poly.entity_id
_entity_poly.type
_entity_poly.pdbx_seq_one_letter_code
_entity_poly.pdbx_strand_id
1 'polypeptide(L)'
;MHLRSLKKTRKDVSLHDPIGTDKEGNEITLIDILGTEADDIVDKLQLKIEKSKIYKNLNIMDGREKDVVIGRFGLLHGGDEQMQREIAKELGISRSYVSWN
;
A
#
# COMPACT_ATOMS: atom_id res chain seq x y z
N MET A 1 -24.01 41.64 1.93
CA MET A 1 -23.00 40.63 2.38
C MET A 1 -22.58 39.68 1.23
N HIS A 2 -22.44 40.16 -0.02
CA HIS A 2 -22.23 39.29 -1.19
C HIS A 2 -20.75 39.14 -1.58
N LEU A 3 -20.00 40.25 -1.53
CA LEU A 3 -18.59 40.33 -1.96
C LEU A 3 -17.60 39.49 -1.12
N ARG A 4 -17.89 39.20 0.16
CA ARG A 4 -17.01 38.37 1.00
C ARG A 4 -17.13 36.87 0.69
N SER A 5 -18.26 36.41 0.13
CA SER A 5 -18.44 34.99 -0.24
C SER A 5 -17.68 34.63 -1.53
N LEU A 6 -17.59 35.56 -2.48
CA LEU A 6 -16.88 35.41 -3.75
C LEU A 6 -15.35 35.32 -3.62
N LYS A 7 -14.78 35.66 -2.46
CA LYS A 7 -13.33 35.53 -2.23
C LYS A 7 -12.90 34.07 -2.08
N LYS A 8 -13.81 33.16 -1.71
CA LYS A 8 -13.53 31.72 -1.59
C LYS A 8 -13.49 31.00 -2.95
N THR A 9 -14.32 31.41 -3.91
CA THR A 9 -14.46 30.77 -5.23
C THR A 9 -13.57 31.39 -6.32
N ARG A 10 -12.82 32.45 -6.00
CA ARG A 10 -11.99 33.19 -6.98
C ARG A 10 -10.78 32.42 -7.51
N LYS A 11 -10.55 31.20 -7.02
CA LYS A 11 -9.49 30.28 -7.44
C LYS A 11 -10.03 28.95 -7.97
N ASP A 12 -11.34 28.82 -8.11
CA ASP A 12 -11.93 27.61 -8.65
C ASP A 12 -11.69 27.61 -10.17
N VAL A 13 -11.11 26.52 -10.68
CA VAL A 13 -10.83 26.31 -12.11
C VAL A 13 -11.56 25.04 -12.52
N SER A 14 -12.24 25.05 -13.67
CA SER A 14 -12.89 23.83 -14.15
C SER A 14 -11.85 22.88 -14.70
N LEU A 15 -12.00 21.59 -14.38
CA LEU A 15 -11.14 20.54 -14.92
C LEU A 15 -11.30 20.36 -16.45
N HIS A 16 -12.42 20.84 -16.99
CA HIS A 16 -12.72 20.80 -18.41
C HIS A 16 -12.32 22.09 -19.15
N ASP A 17 -11.77 23.09 -18.45
CA ASP A 17 -11.29 24.30 -19.13
C ASP A 17 -10.08 23.96 -20.02
N PRO A 18 -10.06 24.45 -21.27
CA PRO A 18 -8.92 24.27 -22.15
C PRO A 18 -7.73 25.11 -21.64
N ILE A 19 -6.56 24.51 -21.63
CA ILE A 19 -5.31 25.10 -21.14
C ILE A 19 -4.27 25.30 -22.24
N GLY A 20 -4.54 24.83 -23.45
CA GLY A 20 -3.68 25.00 -24.62
C GLY A 20 -4.11 24.13 -25.78
N THR A 21 -3.28 24.10 -26.83
CA THR A 21 -3.46 23.24 -28.01
C THR A 21 -2.23 22.36 -28.20
N ASP A 22 -2.45 21.10 -28.60
CA ASP A 22 -1.35 20.20 -28.99
C ASP A 22 -0.73 20.59 -30.34
N LYS A 23 0.23 19.78 -30.83
CA LYS A 23 0.91 20.01 -32.11
C LYS A 23 -0.01 19.79 -33.33
N GLU A 24 -1.15 19.17 -33.15
CA GLU A 24 -2.14 18.85 -34.18
C GLU A 24 -3.32 19.84 -34.16
N GLY A 25 -3.36 20.75 -33.18
CA GLY A 25 -4.38 21.79 -33.03
C GLY A 25 -5.58 21.38 -32.17
N ASN A 26 -5.53 20.23 -31.49
CA ASN A 26 -6.59 19.82 -30.58
C ASN A 26 -6.45 20.55 -29.25
N GLU A 27 -7.58 20.92 -28.63
CA GLU A 27 -7.60 21.52 -27.30
C GLU A 27 -7.18 20.50 -26.24
N ILE A 28 -6.25 20.88 -25.36
CA ILE A 28 -5.86 20.13 -24.17
C ILE A 28 -6.60 20.73 -22.99
N THR A 29 -7.25 19.91 -22.19
CA THR A 29 -7.96 20.33 -20.97
C THR A 29 -7.13 20.08 -19.71
N LEU A 30 -7.48 20.74 -18.61
CA LEU A 30 -6.76 20.58 -17.35
C LEU A 30 -6.74 19.13 -16.84
N ILE A 31 -7.84 18.38 -17.04
CA ILE A 31 -7.94 16.97 -16.65
C ILE A 31 -6.97 16.06 -17.42
N ASP A 32 -6.61 16.42 -18.65
CA ASP A 32 -5.69 15.61 -19.48
C ASP A 32 -4.25 15.64 -18.96
N ILE A 33 -3.89 16.67 -18.17
CA ILE A 33 -2.55 16.83 -17.57
C ILE A 33 -2.49 16.32 -16.14
N LEU A 34 -3.64 16.19 -15.46
CA LEU A 34 -3.71 15.62 -14.12
C LEU A 34 -3.49 14.11 -14.19
N GLY A 35 -2.22 13.73 -14.34
CA GLY A 35 -1.77 12.35 -14.31
C GLY A 35 -1.96 11.72 -12.92
N THR A 36 -2.03 10.40 -12.89
CA THR A 36 -1.94 9.63 -11.66
C THR A 36 -0.48 9.64 -11.16
N GLU A 37 -0.26 9.52 -9.86
CA GLU A 37 1.10 9.40 -9.30
C GLU A 37 1.82 8.24 -9.98
N ALA A 38 2.92 8.55 -10.69
CA ALA A 38 3.60 7.61 -11.59
C ALA A 38 4.20 6.40 -10.85
N ASP A 39 4.42 6.51 -9.54
CA ASP A 39 5.12 5.52 -8.74
C ASP A 39 4.19 4.41 -8.18
N ASP A 40 2.87 4.62 -8.21
CA ASP A 40 1.92 3.71 -7.56
C ASP A 40 1.87 2.31 -8.22
N ILE A 41 2.02 2.24 -9.55
CA ILE A 41 1.95 0.95 -10.27
C ILE A 41 3.22 0.11 -10.05
N VAL A 42 4.39 0.74 -10.10
CA VAL A 42 5.68 0.06 -9.94
C VAL A 42 5.80 -0.48 -8.52
N ASP A 43 5.46 0.32 -7.53
CA ASP A 43 5.50 -0.08 -6.12
C ASP A 43 4.52 -1.22 -5.82
N LYS A 44 3.29 -1.15 -6.36
CA LYS A 44 2.31 -2.25 -6.25
C LYS A 44 2.83 -3.55 -6.86
N LEU A 45 3.47 -3.47 -8.03
CA LEU A 45 4.02 -4.65 -8.70
C LEU A 45 5.19 -5.24 -7.91
N GLN A 46 6.11 -4.39 -7.46
CA GLN A 46 7.26 -4.79 -6.64
C GLN A 46 6.80 -5.47 -5.35
N LEU A 47 5.84 -4.87 -4.64
CA LEU A 47 5.25 -5.44 -3.43
C LEU A 47 4.63 -6.82 -3.69
N LYS A 48 3.95 -7.00 -4.82
CA LYS A 48 3.36 -8.29 -5.21
C LYS A 48 4.44 -9.35 -5.45
N ILE A 49 5.54 -8.98 -6.10
CA ILE A 49 6.68 -9.88 -6.35
C ILE A 49 7.34 -10.30 -5.04
N GLU A 50 7.59 -9.34 -4.15
CA GLU A 50 8.20 -9.59 -2.84
C GLU A 50 7.33 -10.50 -1.97
N LYS A 51 6.02 -10.23 -1.89
CA LYS A 51 5.06 -11.12 -1.22
C LYS A 51 5.13 -12.54 -1.77
N SER A 52 5.16 -12.70 -3.09
CA SER A 52 5.26 -14.03 -3.71
C SER A 52 6.55 -14.76 -3.31
N LYS A 53 7.68 -14.05 -3.24
CA LYS A 53 8.96 -14.62 -2.78
C LYS A 53 8.89 -15.07 -1.32
N ILE A 54 8.30 -14.25 -0.44
CA ILE A 54 8.13 -14.60 0.99
C ILE A 54 7.31 -15.88 1.12
N TYR A 55 6.14 -15.97 0.47
CA TYR A 55 5.29 -17.16 0.56
C TYR A 55 5.93 -18.43 -0.01
N LYS A 56 6.76 -18.31 -1.05
CA LYS A 56 7.54 -19.44 -1.57
C LYS A 56 8.59 -19.90 -0.56
N ASN A 57 9.28 -18.96 0.07
CA ASN A 57 10.32 -19.26 1.04
C ASN A 57 9.76 -19.78 2.37
N LEU A 58 8.53 -19.41 2.77
CA LEU A 58 7.88 -20.00 3.95
C LEU A 58 7.77 -21.53 3.88
N ASN A 59 7.74 -22.12 2.68
CA ASN A 59 7.66 -23.57 2.52
C ASN A 59 9.00 -24.30 2.73
N ILE A 60 10.12 -23.58 2.79
CA ILE A 60 11.44 -24.18 3.07
C ILE A 60 11.71 -24.31 4.56
N MET A 61 10.98 -23.55 5.38
CA MET A 61 11.13 -23.52 6.83
C MET A 61 10.54 -24.78 7.44
N ASP A 62 11.04 -25.16 8.63
CA ASP A 62 10.38 -26.22 9.38
C ASP A 62 8.97 -25.79 9.80
N GLY A 63 8.10 -26.76 10.11
CA GLY A 63 6.70 -26.45 10.43
C GLY A 63 6.55 -25.48 11.61
N ARG A 64 7.44 -25.55 12.60
CA ARG A 64 7.34 -24.79 13.84
C ARG A 64 7.85 -23.35 13.67
N GLU A 65 8.99 -23.19 13.00
CA GLU A 65 9.54 -21.90 12.60
C GLU A 65 8.57 -21.17 11.67
N LYS A 66 7.95 -21.91 10.73
CA LYS A 66 6.92 -21.38 9.86
C LYS A 66 5.73 -20.83 10.65
N ASP A 67 5.22 -21.58 11.63
CA ASP A 67 4.11 -21.15 12.47
C ASP A 67 4.47 -19.88 13.28
N VAL A 68 5.70 -19.82 13.81
CA VAL A 68 6.21 -18.63 14.52
C VAL A 68 6.24 -17.40 13.60
N VAL A 69 6.79 -17.53 12.40
CA VAL A 69 6.90 -16.40 11.45
C VAL A 69 5.53 -15.96 10.94
N ILE A 70 4.64 -16.91 10.65
CA ILE A 70 3.28 -16.61 10.20
C ILE A 70 2.52 -15.84 11.27
N GLY A 71 2.53 -16.28 12.53
CA GLY A 71 1.84 -15.60 13.62
C GLY A 71 2.43 -14.23 13.93
N ARG A 72 3.77 -14.08 13.91
CA ARG A 72 4.44 -12.82 14.24
C ARG A 72 4.16 -11.71 13.23
N PHE A 73 3.97 -12.05 11.95
CA PHE A 73 3.78 -11.08 10.87
C PHE A 73 2.40 -11.14 10.23
N GLY A 74 1.45 -11.92 10.77
CA GLY A 74 0.08 -12.00 10.25
C GLY A 74 -0.01 -12.52 8.80
N LEU A 75 0.90 -13.40 8.38
CA LEU A 75 1.05 -13.75 6.96
C LEU A 75 -0.09 -14.65 6.42
N LEU A 76 -0.95 -15.19 7.29
CA LEU A 76 -2.10 -15.99 6.86
C LEU A 76 -3.29 -15.09 6.53
N HIS A 77 -3.57 -14.92 5.24
CA HIS A 77 -4.88 -14.43 4.73
C HIS A 77 -5.36 -13.08 5.33
N GLY A 78 -4.42 -12.20 5.68
CA GLY A 78 -4.76 -10.92 6.32
C GLY A 78 -5.06 -11.02 7.81
N GLY A 79 -4.55 -12.07 8.47
CA GLY A 79 -4.56 -12.19 9.93
C GLY A 79 -3.68 -11.14 10.59
N ASP A 80 -3.94 -10.94 11.88
CA ASP A 80 -3.22 -9.95 12.69
C ASP A 80 -1.86 -10.48 13.16
N GLU A 81 -0.92 -9.57 13.37
CA GLU A 81 0.33 -9.86 14.07
C GLU A 81 0.05 -10.25 15.53
N GLN A 82 0.69 -11.33 15.98
CA GLN A 82 0.58 -11.81 17.36
C GLN A 82 1.83 -11.45 18.17
N MET A 83 1.65 -11.16 19.45
CA MET A 83 2.78 -10.91 20.33
C MET A 83 3.56 -12.21 20.61
N GLN A 84 4.87 -12.09 20.85
CA GLN A 84 5.74 -13.24 21.15
C GLN A 84 5.19 -14.15 22.27
N ARG A 85 4.56 -13.56 23.29
CA ARG A 85 3.96 -14.29 24.41
C ARG A 85 2.75 -15.12 23.99
N GLU A 86 1.97 -14.63 23.05
CA GLU A 86 0.76 -15.29 22.55
C GLU A 86 1.16 -16.49 21.69
N ILE A 87 2.06 -16.28 20.74
CA ILE A 87 2.66 -17.34 19.90
C ILE A 87 3.31 -18.41 20.79
N ALA A 88 4.08 -18.00 21.79
CA ALA A 88 4.74 -18.95 22.70
C ALA A 88 3.75 -19.80 23.48
N LYS A 89 2.64 -19.21 23.92
CA LYS A 89 1.57 -19.90 24.64
C LYS A 89 0.82 -20.87 23.72
N GLU A 90 0.56 -20.48 22.48
CA GLU A 90 -0.14 -21.29 21.48
C GLU A 90 0.70 -22.50 21.03
N LEU A 91 1.99 -22.29 20.77
CA LEU A 91 2.91 -23.32 20.30
C LEU A 91 3.59 -24.13 21.42
N GLY A 92 3.27 -23.82 22.69
CA GLY A 92 3.85 -24.50 23.86
C GLY A 92 5.38 -24.38 23.96
N ILE A 93 5.94 -23.24 23.57
CA ILE A 93 7.39 -22.94 23.54
C ILE A 93 7.75 -21.81 24.52
N SER A 94 9.04 -21.64 24.76
CA SER A 94 9.53 -20.47 25.48
C SER A 94 9.39 -19.20 24.61
N ARG A 95 9.10 -18.07 25.23
CA ARG A 95 9.11 -16.77 24.54
C ARG A 95 10.47 -16.46 23.93
N SER A 96 11.54 -16.91 24.57
CA SER A 96 12.91 -16.72 24.06
C SER A 96 13.10 -17.43 22.73
N TYR A 97 12.51 -18.62 22.54
CA TYR A 97 12.55 -19.30 21.24
C TYR A 97 11.87 -18.49 20.13
N VAL A 98 10.73 -17.87 20.43
CA VAL A 98 10.03 -16.95 19.51
C VAL A 98 10.85 -15.68 19.23
N SER A 99 11.68 -15.24 20.18
CA SER A 99 12.54 -14.07 20.02
C SER A 99 13.84 -14.32 19.27
N TRP A 100 14.33 -15.56 19.27
CA TRP A 100 15.54 -15.96 18.53
C TRP A 100 15.27 -16.18 17.04
N ASN A 101 14.03 -16.50 16.70
CA ASN A 101 13.48 -16.40 15.35
C ASN A 101 13.07 -14.96 15.03
#